data_AF-A0A4P5SJJ6-F1
#
_entry.id   AF-A0A4P5SJJ6-F1
#
_cell.length_a   1.000
_cell.length_b   1.000
_cell.length_c   1.000
_cell.angle_alpha   90.00
_cell.angle_beta   90.00
_cell.angle_gamma   90.00
#
_symmetry.space_group_name_H-M   'P 1'
#
loop_
_entity.id
_entity.type
_entity.pdbx_description
1 polymer ?
#
loop_
_entity_poly.entity_id
_entity_poly.type
_entity_poly.pdbx_seq_one_letter_code
_entity_poly.pdbx_strand_id
1 'polypeptide(L)'
;MNEDLFKNNNQNGEDLANANIQNDEKNLKLNDKNSDKNLAKKIAKMSFEEALSRLDKIVEILSSQKNNLEDMILLYEEAKNLKDHCNKRLGEAKMKIENINKNQE
;
A
#
# COMPACT_ATOMS: atom_id res chain seq x y z
N MET A 1 48.87 -17.59 37.28
CA MET A 1 49.92 -17.01 36.43
C MET A 1 49.86 -17.74 35.10
N ASN A 2 49.32 -17.02 34.12
CA ASN A 2 49.33 -17.13 32.65
C ASN A 2 49.70 -18.47 31.99
N GLU A 3 48.86 -18.90 31.06
CA GLU A 3 49.22 -18.75 29.64
C GLU A 3 47.97 -18.68 28.75
N ASP A 4 47.93 -17.60 27.98
CA ASP A 4 47.03 -17.34 26.87
C ASP A 4 47.15 -18.40 25.77
N LEU A 5 46.04 -19.02 25.38
CA LEU A 5 45.89 -19.64 24.07
C LEU A 5 44.82 -18.88 23.28
N PHE A 6 45.30 -17.79 22.69
CA PHE A 6 44.64 -17.05 21.63
C PHE A 6 44.47 -17.92 20.37
N LYS A 7 43.22 -17.96 19.90
CA LYS A 7 42.76 -17.71 18.51
C LYS A 7 43.55 -18.29 17.33
N ASN A 8 42.90 -19.21 16.61
CA ASN A 8 42.82 -19.33 15.13
C ASN A 8 42.17 -20.69 14.82
N ASN A 9 41.34 -20.92 13.82
CA ASN A 9 40.73 -20.13 12.75
C ASN A 9 39.74 -21.11 12.09
N ASN A 10 38.45 -20.79 12.01
CA ASN A 10 37.66 -21.18 10.85
C ASN A 10 36.50 -20.20 10.69
N GLN A 11 36.79 -19.10 9.99
CA GLN A 11 35.77 -18.31 9.31
C GLN A 11 35.18 -19.15 8.19
N ASN A 12 33.86 -18.98 7.96
CA ASN A 12 33.03 -19.21 6.77
C ASN A 12 31.67 -19.70 7.33
N GLY A 13 30.56 -18.99 7.32
CA GLY A 13 30.10 -17.78 6.64
C GLY A 13 28.58 -17.68 6.93
N GLU A 14 28.06 -16.47 6.96
CA GLU A 14 26.70 -16.07 6.54
C GLU A 14 25.52 -16.98 6.97
N ASP A 15 24.74 -16.57 7.97
CA ASP A 15 23.49 -15.85 7.70
C ASP A 15 22.61 -15.66 8.94
N LEU A 16 22.11 -14.43 9.08
CA LEU A 16 21.14 -13.98 10.07
C LEU A 16 19.73 -14.44 9.66
N ALA A 17 19.02 -15.18 10.53
CA ALA A 17 17.56 -15.15 10.53
C ALA A 17 16.97 -15.57 11.89
N ASN A 18 16.46 -14.56 12.58
CA ASN A 18 15.57 -14.64 13.73
C ASN A 18 14.17 -15.14 13.33
N ALA A 19 13.43 -15.55 14.38
CA ALA A 19 11.98 -15.65 14.51
C ALA A 19 11.32 -16.97 14.08
N ASN A 20 10.83 -17.71 15.09
CA ASN A 20 9.83 -18.75 14.91
C ASN A 20 8.64 -18.43 15.82
N ILE A 21 7.83 -17.45 15.39
CA ILE A 21 6.48 -17.23 15.89
C ILE A 21 5.58 -18.00 14.94
N GLN A 22 4.90 -19.01 15.45
CA GLN A 22 3.98 -19.85 14.69
C GLN A 22 2.85 -18.97 14.15
N ASN A 23 2.86 -18.80 12.83
CA ASN A 23 1.91 -18.02 12.05
C ASN A 23 0.51 -18.63 12.15
N ASP A 24 -0.38 -17.99 12.90
CA ASP A 24 -1.83 -18.09 12.74
C ASP A 24 -2.31 -17.34 11.47
N GLU A 25 -1.60 -17.49 10.36
CA GLU A 25 -2.00 -16.96 9.05
C GLU A 25 -2.94 -17.94 8.35
N LYS A 26 -4.13 -18.17 8.91
CA LYS A 26 -5.15 -18.90 8.16
C LYS A 26 -6.59 -18.64 8.58
N ASN A 27 -6.98 -17.37 8.66
CA ASN A 27 -8.37 -17.00 8.41
C ASN A 27 -8.53 -15.51 8.09
N LEU A 28 -8.13 -15.12 6.89
CA LEU A 28 -8.76 -14.00 6.22
C LEU A 28 -9.16 -14.47 4.83
N LYS A 29 -10.25 -15.23 4.76
CA LYS A 29 -10.97 -15.44 3.51
C LYS A 29 -11.62 -14.11 3.14
N LEU A 30 -10.86 -13.23 2.50
CA LEU A 30 -11.38 -12.06 1.82
C LEU A 30 -12.37 -12.53 0.75
N ASN A 31 -13.58 -11.99 0.84
CA ASN A 31 -14.71 -12.26 -0.04
C ASN A 31 -14.36 -12.03 -1.51
N ASP A 32 -14.89 -12.91 -2.36
CA ASP A 32 -15.10 -12.81 -3.82
C ASP A 32 -14.28 -11.75 -4.61
N LYS A 33 -13.17 -12.17 -5.24
CA LYS A 33 -12.31 -11.36 -6.15
C LYS A 33 -13.05 -10.62 -7.29
N ASN A 34 -14.33 -10.91 -7.53
CA ASN A 34 -15.15 -10.21 -8.52
C ASN A 34 -15.63 -8.83 -8.08
N SER A 35 -15.80 -8.56 -6.77
CA SER A 35 -16.23 -7.25 -6.27
C SER A 35 -15.18 -6.17 -6.52
N ASP A 36 -13.92 -6.49 -6.25
CA ASP A 36 -12.80 -5.53 -6.26
C ASP A 36 -12.52 -5.04 -7.68
N LYS A 37 -12.67 -5.93 -8.66
CA LYS A 37 -12.46 -5.62 -10.08
C LYS A 37 -13.53 -4.66 -10.62
N ASN A 38 -14.76 -4.75 -10.12
CA ASN A 38 -15.84 -3.86 -10.52
C ASN A 38 -15.66 -2.47 -9.89
N LEU A 39 -15.28 -2.42 -8.61
CA LEU A 39 -14.97 -1.18 -7.90
C LEU A 39 -13.84 -0.41 -8.60
N ALA A 40 -12.73 -1.07 -8.92
CA ALA A 40 -11.62 -0.46 -9.66
C ALA A 40 -12.06 0.08 -11.04
N LYS A 41 -12.94 -0.64 -11.74
CA LYS A 41 -13.50 -0.19 -13.04
C LYS A 41 -14.41 1.03 -12.90
N LYS A 42 -15.14 1.14 -11.79
CA LYS A 42 -15.97 2.33 -11.48
C LYS A 42 -15.09 3.53 -11.15
N ILE A 43 -14.08 3.36 -10.30
CA ILE A 43 -13.12 4.41 -9.94
C ILE A 43 -12.35 4.90 -11.16
N ALA A 44 -11.95 4.01 -12.06
CA ALA A 44 -11.25 4.37 -13.30
C ALA A 44 -12.03 5.33 -14.21
N LYS A 45 -13.35 5.45 -14.04
CA LYS A 45 -14.22 6.36 -14.79
C LYS A 45 -14.50 7.69 -14.08
N MET A 46 -14.10 7.84 -12.82
CA MET A 46 -14.33 9.06 -12.06
C MET A 46 -13.43 10.20 -12.55
N SER A 47 -13.89 11.44 -12.33
CA SER A 47 -13.02 12.62 -12.40
C SER A 47 -12.06 12.64 -11.21
N PHE A 48 -11.02 13.48 -11.30
CA PHE A 48 -10.06 13.63 -10.20
C PHE A 48 -10.75 14.20 -8.95
N GLU A 49 -11.60 15.21 -9.13
CA GLU A 49 -12.34 15.88 -8.06
C GLU A 49 -13.35 14.94 -7.40
N GLU A 50 -14.04 14.11 -8.20
CA GLU A 50 -14.96 13.09 -7.68
C GLU A 50 -14.22 12.04 -6.85
N ALA A 51 -13.09 11.54 -7.36
CA ALA A 51 -12.28 10.55 -6.67
C ALA A 51 -11.70 11.12 -5.36
N LEU A 52 -11.22 12.36 -5.38
CA LEU A 52 -10.70 13.06 -4.20
C LEU A 52 -11.79 13.29 -3.16
N SER A 53 -12.96 13.78 -3.56
CA SER A 53 -14.10 13.98 -2.65
C SER A 53 -14.57 12.67 -2.01
N ARG A 54 -14.56 11.56 -2.76
CA ARG A 54 -14.87 10.24 -2.19
C ARG A 54 -13.81 9.79 -1.19
N LEU A 55 -12.53 10.02 -1.50
CA LEU A 55 -11.42 9.66 -0.61
C LEU A 55 -11.52 10.42 0.73
N ASP A 56 -11.78 11.73 0.69
CA ASP A 56 -11.94 12.54 1.90
C ASP A 56 -13.08 12.03 2.79
N LYS A 57 -14.24 11.72 2.19
CA LYS A 57 -15.37 11.11 2.90
C LYS A 57 -15.00 9.77 3.54
N ILE A 58 -14.22 8.95 2.85
CA ILE A 58 -13.78 7.67 3.41
C ILE A 58 -12.85 7.92 4.61
N VAL A 59 -11.93 8.87 4.52
CA VAL A 59 -11.05 9.24 5.65
C VAL A 59 -11.87 9.73 6.85
N GLU A 60 -12.88 10.58 6.64
CA GLU A 60 -13.80 11.01 7.69
C GLU A 60 -14.50 9.82 8.35
N ILE A 61 -15.04 8.90 7.55
CA ILE A 61 -15.69 7.69 8.05
C ILE A 61 -14.71 6.83 8.85
N LEU A 62 -13.52 6.54 8.30
CA LEU A 62 -12.49 5.73 8.95
C LEU A 62 -11.98 6.35 10.25
N SER A 63 -12.00 7.68 10.36
CA SER A 63 -11.62 8.39 11.59
C SER A 63 -12.70 8.34 12.68
N SER A 64 -13.93 7.98 12.33
CA SER A 64 -15.04 7.86 13.28
C SER A 64 -14.97 6.55 14.07
N GLN A 65 -15.29 6.62 15.37
CA GLN A 65 -15.25 5.46 16.30
C GLN A 65 -16.38 4.43 16.07
N LYS A 66 -17.25 4.59 15.07
CA LYS A 66 -18.51 3.83 14.97
C LYS A 66 -18.55 2.73 13.91
N ASN A 67 -17.46 2.42 13.20
CA ASN A 67 -17.52 1.44 12.13
C ASN A 67 -17.06 0.05 12.59
N ASN A 68 -17.70 -0.98 12.04
CA ASN A 68 -17.28 -2.36 12.24
C ASN A 68 -15.99 -2.66 11.43
N LEU A 69 -15.32 -3.76 11.78
CA LEU A 69 -14.05 -4.15 11.16
C LEU A 69 -14.19 -4.48 9.67
N GLU A 70 -15.32 -5.09 9.28
CA GLU A 70 -15.57 -5.51 7.90
C GLU A 70 -15.72 -4.30 6.97
N ASP A 71 -16.47 -3.29 7.39
CA ASP A 71 -16.62 -2.01 6.69
C ASP A 71 -15.30 -1.26 6.61
N MET A 72 -14.49 -1.31 7.68
CA MET A 72 -13.16 -0.70 7.70
C MET A 72 -12.23 -1.28 6.62
N ILE A 73 -12.27 -2.60 6.42
CA ILE A 73 -11.48 -3.27 5.38
C ILE A 73 -11.95 -2.83 3.99
N LEU A 74 -13.26 -2.84 3.74
CA LEU A 74 -13.83 -2.43 2.45
C LEU A 74 -13.53 -0.96 2.11
N LEU A 75 -13.70 -0.08 3.09
CA LEU A 75 -13.39 1.35 2.96
C LEU A 75 -11.91 1.58 2.70
N TYR A 76 -11.03 0.81 3.36
CA TYR A 76 -9.59 0.90 3.12
C TYR A 76 -9.21 0.48 1.69
N GLU A 77 -9.78 -0.62 1.19
CA GLU A 77 -9.55 -1.08 -0.19
C GLU A 77 -10.06 -0.06 -1.22
N GLU A 78 -11.24 0.53 -0.99
CA GLU A 78 -11.75 1.62 -1.82
C GLU A 78 -10.81 2.84 -1.78
N ALA A 79 -10.39 3.27 -0.59
CA ALA A 79 -9.47 4.40 -0.41
C ALA A 79 -8.14 4.18 -1.13
N LYS A 80 -7.59 2.97 -1.07
CA LYS A 80 -6.36 2.60 -1.78
C LYS A 80 -6.54 2.77 -3.30
N ASN A 81 -7.62 2.25 -3.86
CA ASN A 81 -7.91 2.36 -5.29
C ASN A 81 -8.12 3.82 -5.73
N LEU A 82 -8.79 4.63 -4.91
CA LEU A 82 -8.98 6.06 -5.16
C LEU A 82 -7.66 6.83 -5.13
N LYS A 83 -6.80 6.56 -4.14
CA LYS A 83 -5.46 7.14 -4.05
C LYS A 83 -4.64 6.84 -5.31
N ASP A 84 -4.64 5.59 -5.75
CA ASP A 84 -3.90 5.16 -6.94
C ASP A 84 -4.41 5.86 -8.20
N HIS A 85 -5.74 6.01 -8.33
CA HIS A 85 -6.35 6.78 -9.41
C HIS A 85 -5.91 8.25 -9.39
N CYS A 86 -5.99 8.92 -8.24
CA CYS A 86 -5.57 10.32 -8.09
C CYS A 86 -4.09 10.52 -8.46
N ASN A 87 -3.22 9.64 -7.98
CA ASN A 87 -1.79 9.69 -8.32
C ASN A 87 -1.54 9.53 -9.81
N LYS A 88 -2.26 8.61 -10.47
CA LYS A 88 -2.15 8.42 -11.93
C LYS A 88 -2.54 9.70 -12.67
N ARG A 89 -3.66 10.32 -12.30
CA ARG A 89 -4.16 11.56 -12.92
C ARG A 89 -3.18 12.73 -12.75
N LEU A 90 -2.60 12.87 -11.55
CA LEU A 90 -1.57 13.88 -11.28
C LEU A 90 -0.29 13.63 -12.10
N GLY A 91 0.12 12.37 -12.23
CA GLY A 91 1.25 11.98 -13.08
C GLY A 91 1.03 12.34 -14.55
N GLU A 92 -0.16 12.03 -15.09
CA GLU A 92 -0.55 12.40 -16.46
C GLU A 92 -0.54 13.92 -16.67
N ALA A 93 -1.05 14.69 -15.71
CA ALA A 93 -1.06 16.15 -15.76
C ALA A 93 0.38 16.72 -15.73
N LYS A 94 1.22 16.21 -14.82
CA LYS A 94 2.62 16.63 -14.71
C LYS A 94 3.39 16.36 -16.00
N MET A 95 3.24 15.18 -16.60
CA MET A 95 3.90 14.82 -17.86
C MET A 95 3.50 15.76 -19.00
N LYS A 96 2.21 16.14 -19.09
CA LYS A 96 1.74 17.10 -20.09
C LYS A 96 2.38 18.47 -19.92
N ILE A 97 2.50 18.95 -18.68
CA ILE A 97 3.15 20.23 -18.37
C ILE A 97 4.64 20.18 -18.74
N GLU A 98 5.34 19.12 -18.35
CA GLU A 98 6.77 18.94 -18.68
C GLU A 98 7.02 18.92 -20.19
N ASN A 99 6.13 18.27 -20.97
CA ASN A 99 6.24 18.25 -22.43
C ASN A 99 6.04 19.64 -23.06
N ILE A 100 5.18 20.48 -22.49
CA ILE A 100 5.01 21.86 -22.96
C ILE A 100 6.30 22.65 -22.71
N ASN A 101 6.86 22.55 -21.50
CA ASN A 101 8.07 23.29 -21.12
C ASN A 101 9.28 22.90 -21.98
N LYS A 102 9.47 21.61 -22.28
CA LYS A 102 10.58 21.13 -23.14
C LYS A 102 10.51 21.63 -24.58
N ASN A 103 9.32 21.93 -25.10
CA ASN A 103 9.14 22.41 -26.47
C ASN A 103 9.29 23.94 -26.60
N GLN A 104 9.55 24.65 -25.50
CA GLN A 104 9.78 26.11 -25.48
C GLN A 104 11.27 26.50 -25.41
N GLU A 105 12.17 25.52 -25.36
CA GLU A 105 13.63 25.68 -25.52
C GLU A 105 14.04 25.36 -26.97
#